data_AF-A0A660WUY4-F1
#
_entry.id   AF-A0A660WUY4-F1
#
_cell.length_a   1.000
_cell.length_b   1.000
_cell.length_c   1.000
_cell.angle_alpha   90.00
_cell.angle_beta   90.00
_cell.angle_gamma   90.00
#
_symmetry.space_group_name_H-M   'P 1'
#
loop_
_entity.id
_entity.type
_entity.pdbx_description
1 polymer ?
#
loop_
_entity_poly.entity_id
_entity_poly.type
_entity_poly.pdbx_seq_one_letter_code
_entity_poly.pdbx_strand_id
1 'polypeptide(L)'
;MKKGRIIITKHFGISKKLIPDWVISLYYAFKEKIKNGRKKLHMFWLQGDKKVHFNKFMLDLNTKFEWHCYSDTYKFREKLKIVFPLNRKLDFFFGDEARTFSLFDNPYFGENEVLCGFDVRIFKGLVLEIYYDLRRIKSEGVWQNTNCLRTCLT
;
A
#
# COMPACT_ATOMS: atom_id res chain seq x y z
N MET A 1 -16.42 -24.31 0.24
CA MET A 1 -15.14 -23.75 -0.24
C MET A 1 -15.26 -22.24 -0.38
N LYS A 2 -14.59 -21.45 0.48
CA LYS A 2 -14.59 -19.97 0.36
C LYS A 2 -13.70 -19.58 -0.82
N LYS A 3 -14.30 -19.02 -1.88
CA LYS A 3 -13.55 -18.48 -3.03
C LYS A 3 -12.71 -17.30 -2.54
N GLY A 4 -11.39 -17.49 -2.42
CA GLY A 4 -10.45 -16.39 -2.19
C GLY A 4 -10.61 -15.35 -3.29
N ARG A 5 -10.70 -14.06 -2.93
CA ARG A 5 -10.68 -12.98 -3.93
C ARG A 5 -9.22 -12.74 -4.31
N ILE A 6 -8.83 -13.18 -5.50
CA ILE A 6 -7.53 -12.81 -6.05
C ILE A 6 -7.68 -11.44 -6.70
N ILE A 7 -6.86 -10.49 -6.24
CA ILE A 7 -6.76 -9.14 -6.81
C ILE A 7 -5.37 -9.01 -7.38
N ILE A 8 -5.28 -8.91 -8.71
CA ILE A 8 -4.02 -8.65 -9.39
C ILE A 8 -3.96 -7.15 -9.67
N THR A 9 -2.91 -6.51 -9.15
CA THR A 9 -2.61 -5.10 -9.43
C THR A 9 -1.21 -5.06 -10.03
N LYS A 10 -1.11 -4.60 -11.28
CA LYS A 10 0.16 -4.28 -11.93
C LYS A 10 0.33 -2.78 -11.95
N HIS A 11 1.51 -2.28 -11.59
CA HIS A 11 1.77 -0.86 -11.59
C HIS A 11 3.14 -0.54 -12.17
N PHE A 12 3.25 0.63 -12.80
CA PHE A 12 4.50 1.26 -13.19
C PHE A 12 4.49 2.70 -12.68
N GLY A 13 5.68 3.27 -12.50
CA GLY A 13 5.76 4.66 -12.10
C GLY A 13 7.13 5.25 -12.37
N ILE A 14 7.17 6.57 -12.29
CA ILE A 14 8.38 7.37 -12.33
C ILE A 14 8.56 8.02 -10.97
N SER A 15 9.79 8.08 -10.49
CA SER A 15 10.12 8.66 -9.20
C SER A 15 11.32 9.58 -9.31
N LYS A 16 11.29 10.70 -8.60
CA LYS A 16 12.41 11.62 -8.46
C LYS A 16 12.74 11.81 -6.99
N LYS A 17 13.99 11.55 -6.66
CA LYS A 17 14.56 11.87 -5.35
C LYS A 17 14.80 13.38 -5.28
N LEU A 18 14.19 14.06 -4.30
CA LEU A 18 14.37 15.50 -4.12
C LEU A 18 15.56 15.80 -3.20
N ILE A 19 15.63 15.07 -2.09
CA ILE A 19 16.71 15.07 -1.11
C ILE A 19 16.93 13.63 -0.61
N PRO A 20 18.02 13.32 0.14
CA PRO A 20 18.36 11.95 0.57
C PRO A 20 17.19 11.11 1.10
N ASP A 21 16.27 11.75 1.81
CA ASP A 21 15.18 11.09 2.50
C ASP A 21 13.78 11.39 1.93
N TRP A 22 13.68 12.15 0.83
CA TRP A 22 12.41 12.45 0.17
C TRP A 22 12.37 12.01 -1.28
N VAL A 23 11.27 11.36 -1.64
CA VAL A 23 10.98 10.96 -3.01
C VAL A 23 9.57 11.42 -3.36
N ILE A 24 9.41 11.98 -4.55
CA ILE A 24 8.09 12.19 -5.16
C ILE A 24 7.98 11.25 -6.35
N SER A 25 6.82 10.60 -6.48
CA SER A 25 6.57 9.61 -7.51
C SER A 25 5.18 9.78 -8.11
N LEU A 26 5.08 9.49 -9.40
CA LEU A 26 3.81 9.37 -10.11
C LEU A 26 3.69 7.94 -10.61
N TYR A 27 2.57 7.30 -10.28
CA TYR A 27 2.31 5.92 -10.62
C TYR A 27 1.02 5.78 -11.41
N TYR A 28 1.00 4.74 -12.23
CA TYR A 28 -0.20 4.19 -12.84
C TYR A 28 -0.32 2.71 -12.45
N ALA A 29 -1.53 2.28 -12.15
CA ALA A 29 -1.86 0.87 -12.00
C ALA A 29 -3.04 0.46 -12.85
N PHE A 30 -2.90 -0.78 -13.32
CA PHE A 30 -3.99 -1.57 -13.85
C PHE A 30 -4.39 -2.60 -12.79
N LYS A 31 -5.66 -2.56 -12.40
CA LYS A 31 -6.25 -3.48 -11.43
C LYS A 31 -7.36 -4.29 -12.08
N GLU A 32 -7.22 -5.61 -12.04
CA GLU A 32 -8.25 -6.53 -12.51
C GLU A 32 -8.94 -7.19 -11.31
N LYS A 33 -10.25 -6.97 -11.18
CA LYS A 33 -11.06 -7.65 -10.17
C LYS A 33 -11.80 -8.82 -10.84
N ILE A 34 -11.55 -10.03 -10.34
CA ILE A 34 -12.20 -11.26 -10.78
C ILE A 34 -13.24 -11.66 -9.72
N LYS A 35 -14.36 -10.94 -9.63
CA LYS A 35 -15.56 -11.35 -8.88
C LYS A 35 -16.78 -10.81 -9.62
N ASN A 36 -17.63 -11.71 -10.13
CA ASN A 36 -18.81 -11.42 -10.94
C ASN A 36 -18.51 -10.66 -12.26
N GLY A 37 -17.57 -11.20 -13.05
CA GLY A 37 -17.09 -10.60 -14.30
C GLY A 37 -15.69 -9.97 -14.18
N ARG A 38 -15.02 -9.74 -15.31
CA ARG A 38 -13.73 -9.03 -15.37
C ARG A 38 -13.98 -7.53 -15.40
N LYS A 39 -13.74 -6.84 -14.29
CA LYS A 39 -13.72 -5.37 -14.25
C LYS A 39 -12.27 -4.89 -14.31
N LYS A 40 -11.95 -4.14 -15.35
CA LYS A 40 -10.67 -3.46 -15.54
C LYS A 40 -10.77 -2.07 -14.91
N LEU A 41 -9.86 -1.77 -13.99
CA LEU A 41 -9.81 -0.50 -13.29
C LEU A 41 -8.45 0.15 -13.54
N HIS A 42 -8.49 1.40 -13.99
CA HIS A 42 -7.32 2.24 -14.17
C HIS A 42 -7.20 3.19 -12.98
N MET A 43 -5.99 3.33 -12.46
CA MET A 43 -5.72 4.15 -11.29
C MET A 43 -4.43 4.92 -11.52
N PHE A 44 -4.41 6.19 -11.13
CA PHE A 44 -3.22 7.02 -11.11
C PHE A 44 -3.02 7.51 -9.69
N TRP A 45 -1.78 7.68 -9.24
CA TRP A 45 -1.55 8.36 -7.98
C TRP A 45 -0.25 9.12 -7.94
N LEU A 46 -0.32 10.30 -7.33
CA LEU A 46 0.84 11.04 -6.88
C LEU A 46 1.21 10.55 -5.47
N GLN A 47 2.50 10.37 -5.22
CA GLN A 47 3.01 9.86 -3.96
C GLN A 47 4.19 10.69 -3.48
N GLY A 48 4.17 11.05 -2.21
CA GLY A 48 5.32 11.60 -1.48
C GLY A 48 5.78 10.62 -0.43
N ASP A 49 7.06 10.26 -0.45
CA ASP A 49 7.70 9.37 0.50
C ASP A 49 8.74 10.14 1.31
N LYS A 50 8.74 9.97 2.63
CA LYS A 50 9.75 10.50 3.54
C LYS A 50 10.25 9.42 4.49
N LYS A 51 11.57 9.25 4.56
CA LYS A 51 12.20 8.38 5.55
C LYS A 51 12.84 9.20 6.66
N VAL A 52 12.73 8.74 7.90
CA VAL A 52 13.40 9.37 9.03
C VAL A 52 14.17 8.29 9.77
N HIS A 53 15.49 8.39 9.74
CA HIS A 53 16.38 7.39 10.32
C HIS A 53 16.70 7.71 11.78
N PHE A 54 16.51 6.71 12.65
CA PHE A 54 16.99 6.69 14.02
C PHE A 54 18.00 5.56 14.19
N ASN A 55 18.74 5.54 15.29
CA ASN A 55 19.81 4.56 15.51
C ASN A 55 19.34 3.10 15.45
N LYS A 56 18.09 2.81 15.89
CA LYS A 56 17.56 1.45 16.01
C LYS A 56 16.38 1.15 15.08
N PHE A 57 15.80 2.16 14.46
CA PHE A 57 14.61 2.02 13.64
C PHE A 57 14.51 3.17 12.64
N MET A 58 13.63 3.03 11.66
CA MET A 58 13.31 4.06 10.68
C MET A 58 11.81 4.30 10.69
N LEU A 59 11.39 5.56 10.56
CA LEU A 59 10.02 5.88 10.20
C LEU A 59 9.91 6.02 8.69
N ASP A 60 8.96 5.30 8.09
CA ASP A 60 8.61 5.40 6.68
C ASP A 60 7.25 6.06 6.57
N LEU A 61 7.24 7.29 6.06
CA LEU A 61 6.05 8.12 5.88
C LEU A 61 5.72 8.16 4.40
N ASN A 62 4.44 7.94 4.07
CA ASN A 62 4.00 7.87 2.71
C ASN A 62 2.62 8.52 2.56
N THR A 63 2.53 9.55 1.74
CA THR A 63 1.27 10.23 1.41
C THR A 63 0.93 9.95 -0.04
N LYS A 64 -0.29 9.47 -0.31
CA LYS A 64 -0.78 9.16 -1.66
C LYS A 64 -2.08 9.88 -1.95
N PHE A 65 -2.15 10.47 -3.14
CA PHE A 65 -3.39 10.95 -3.72
C PHE A 65 -3.73 10.10 -4.94
N GLU A 66 -4.69 9.21 -4.79
CA GLU A 66 -5.11 8.24 -5.80
C GLU A 66 -6.39 8.70 -6.52
N TRP A 67 -6.39 8.58 -7.84
CA TRP A 67 -7.55 8.81 -8.69
C TRP A 67 -7.92 7.51 -9.42
N HIS A 68 -9.20 7.15 -9.34
CA HIS A 68 -9.77 5.98 -10.04
C HIS A 68 -10.66 6.44 -11.20
N CYS A 69 -10.24 6.19 -12.44
CA CYS A 69 -10.90 6.74 -13.64
C CYS A 69 -12.30 6.18 -13.93
N TYR A 70 -12.67 5.01 -13.41
CA TYR A 70 -13.95 4.37 -13.73
C TYR A 70 -15.09 4.78 -12.77
N SER A 71 -14.75 5.31 -11.61
CA SER A 71 -15.71 5.66 -10.56
C SER A 71 -15.66 7.12 -10.18
N ASP A 72 -14.82 7.93 -10.85
CA ASP A 72 -14.48 9.31 -10.49
C ASP A 72 -14.22 9.49 -8.99
N THR A 73 -13.65 8.45 -8.36
CA THR A 73 -13.36 8.48 -6.93
C THR A 73 -11.91 8.86 -6.71
N TYR A 74 -11.73 9.84 -5.83
CA TYR A 74 -10.44 10.22 -5.30
C TYR A 74 -10.24 9.61 -3.92
N LYS A 75 -9.01 9.22 -3.61
CA LYS A 75 -8.63 8.72 -2.30
C LYS A 75 -7.37 9.40 -1.84
N PHE A 76 -7.39 9.83 -0.60
CA PHE A 76 -6.21 10.31 0.10
C PHE A 76 -5.79 9.24 1.08
N ARG A 77 -4.50 8.92 1.10
CA ARG A 77 -3.96 7.90 2.00
C ARG A 77 -2.71 8.42 2.67
N GLU A 78 -2.61 8.18 3.96
CA GLU A 78 -1.44 8.51 4.75
C GLU A 78 -1.00 7.27 5.50
N LYS A 79 0.23 6.87 5.23
CA LYS A 79 0.84 5.69 5.81
C LYS A 79 2.02 6.09 6.66
N LEU A 80 2.06 5.55 7.87
CA LEU A 80 3.19 5.59 8.77
C LEU A 80 3.60 4.16 9.08
N LYS A 81 4.86 3.82 8.81
CA LYS A 81 5.47 2.59 9.30
C LYS A 81 6.64 2.89 10.22
N ILE A 82 6.80 2.04 11.23
CA ILE A 82 8.02 1.90 12.00
C ILE A 82 8.71 0.64 11.50
N VAL A 83 9.96 0.78 11.04
CA VAL A 83 10.76 -0.29 10.44
C VAL A 83 11.96 -0.58 11.33
N PHE A 84 12.08 -1.83 11.77
CA PHE A 84 13.14 -2.34 12.62
C PHE A 84 14.05 -3.25 11.80
N PRO A 85 15.29 -2.83 11.51
CA PRO A 85 16.24 -3.68 10.80
C PRO A 85 16.66 -4.84 11.69
N LEU A 86 16.26 -6.06 11.34
CA LEU A 86 16.65 -7.26 12.09
C LEU A 86 18.03 -7.75 11.65
N ASN A 87 18.32 -7.66 10.35
CA ASN A 87 19.64 -7.91 9.78
C ASN A 87 19.76 -7.25 8.39
N ARG A 88 20.85 -7.53 7.65
CA ARG A 88 21.10 -6.94 6.33
C ARG A 88 20.06 -7.29 5.24
N LYS A 89 19.26 -8.34 5.44
CA LYS A 89 18.28 -8.85 4.47
C LYS A 89 16.84 -8.75 4.94
N LEU A 90 16.59 -8.64 6.23
CA LEU A 90 15.27 -8.73 6.83
C LEU A 90 15.01 -7.52 7.72
N ASP A 91 13.93 -6.83 7.42
CA ASP A 91 13.42 -5.73 8.23
C ASP A 91 12.01 -6.11 8.71
N PHE A 92 11.74 -5.97 10.00
CA PHE A 92 10.38 -6.11 10.55
C PHE A 92 9.70 -4.74 10.52
N PHE A 93 8.40 -4.68 10.24
CA PHE A 93 7.68 -3.43 10.33
C PHE A 93 6.28 -3.59 10.93
N PHE A 94 5.82 -2.50 11.53
CA PHE A 94 4.43 -2.28 11.92
C PHE A 94 4.03 -0.87 11.48
N GLY A 95 2.77 -0.68 11.10
CA GLY A 95 2.29 0.63 10.68
C GLY A 95 0.79 0.73 10.58
N ASP A 96 0.32 1.93 10.25
CA ASP A 96 -1.07 2.21 9.94
C ASP A 96 -1.13 2.98 8.61
N GLU A 97 -2.15 2.74 7.80
CA GLU A 97 -2.47 3.54 6.61
C GLU A 97 -3.89 4.08 6.74
N ALA A 98 -4.01 5.33 7.16
CA ALA A 98 -5.27 6.05 7.18
C ALA A 98 -5.76 6.33 5.76
N ARG A 99 -7.07 6.22 5.53
CA ARG A 99 -7.69 6.40 4.21
C ARG A 99 -8.93 7.28 4.28
N THR A 100 -8.96 8.25 3.39
CA THR A 100 -10.12 9.13 3.14
C THR A 100 -10.61 8.88 1.72
N PHE A 101 -11.91 8.61 1.58
CA PHE A 101 -12.55 8.30 0.30
C PHE A 101 -13.44 9.45 -0.15
N SER A 102 -13.57 9.63 -1.47
CA SER A 102 -14.52 10.55 -2.09
C SER A 102 -14.36 11.99 -1.60
N LEU A 103 -13.11 12.49 -1.63
CA LEU A 103 -12.69 13.79 -1.10
C LEU A 103 -13.54 15.00 -1.52
N PHE A 104 -14.21 14.95 -2.68
CA PHE A 104 -14.91 16.10 -3.25
C PHE A 104 -16.43 16.04 -3.16
N ASP A 105 -17.04 14.85 -3.25
CA ASP A 105 -18.51 14.74 -3.32
C ASP A 105 -19.17 14.30 -2.01
N ASN A 106 -18.52 13.43 -1.22
CA ASN A 106 -19.02 12.94 0.07
C ASN A 106 -17.87 12.25 0.84
N PRO A 107 -16.98 13.03 1.48
CA PRO A 107 -15.81 12.47 2.14
C PRO A 107 -16.25 11.61 3.33
N TYR A 108 -15.81 10.36 3.37
CA TYR A 108 -15.91 9.53 4.56
C TYR A 108 -14.55 8.96 4.95
N PHE A 109 -14.39 8.83 6.25
CA PHE A 109 -13.18 8.40 6.94
C PHE A 109 -13.42 7.05 7.62
N GLY A 110 -12.34 6.36 7.99
CA GLY A 110 -12.41 5.22 8.91
C GLY A 110 -12.07 3.86 8.31
N GLU A 111 -11.53 3.78 7.09
CA GLU A 111 -10.93 2.53 6.60
C GLU A 111 -9.39 2.51 6.75
N ASN A 112 -8.87 2.77 7.96
CA ASN A 112 -7.42 2.73 8.24
C ASN A 112 -6.84 1.31 8.25
N GLU A 113 -5.82 0.96 7.46
CA GLU A 113 -5.17 -0.37 7.51
C GLU A 113 -4.08 -0.46 8.56
N VAL A 114 -4.27 -1.32 9.57
CA VAL A 114 -3.21 -1.65 10.53
C VAL A 114 -2.37 -2.78 9.94
N LEU A 115 -1.08 -2.54 9.72
CA LEU A 115 -0.20 -3.43 8.97
C LEU A 115 0.92 -3.95 9.87
N CYS A 116 1.24 -5.22 9.74
CA CYS A 116 2.41 -5.83 10.37
C CYS A 116 3.04 -6.85 9.44
N GLY A 117 4.36 -6.85 9.31
CA GLY A 117 5.02 -7.72 8.34
C GLY A 117 6.54 -7.64 8.32
N PHE A 118 7.09 -8.21 7.25
CA PHE A 118 8.51 -8.26 6.99
C PHE A 118 8.83 -7.80 5.58
N ASP A 119 9.88 -7.00 5.46
CA ASP A 119 10.53 -6.68 4.20
C ASP A 119 11.76 -7.57 4.04
N VAL A 120 11.73 -8.45 3.03
CA VAL A 120 12.79 -9.41 2.73
C VAL A 120 13.51 -8.98 1.45
N ARG A 121 14.77 -8.56 1.58
CA ARG A 121 15.67 -8.31 0.45
C ARG A 121 16.13 -9.62 -0.16
N ILE A 122 15.62 -9.95 -1.35
CA ILE A 122 15.95 -11.19 -2.06
C ILE A 122 17.29 -11.02 -2.80
N PHE A 123 17.43 -9.93 -3.57
CA PHE A 123 18.65 -9.53 -4.26
C PHE A 123 18.71 -8.00 -4.42
N LYS A 124 19.81 -7.47 -4.97
CA LYS A 124 19.98 -6.04 -5.20
C LYS A 124 18.84 -5.52 -6.10
N GLY A 125 17.97 -4.68 -5.54
CA GLY A 125 16.84 -4.09 -6.24
C GLY A 125 15.53 -4.89 -6.24
N LEU A 126 15.45 -6.02 -5.51
CA LEU A 126 14.17 -6.70 -5.26
C LEU A 126 13.92 -6.88 -3.77
N VAL A 127 12.79 -6.32 -3.32
CA VAL A 127 12.26 -6.50 -1.97
C VAL A 127 10.90 -7.17 -2.04
N LEU A 128 10.74 -8.22 -1.23
CA LEU A 128 9.48 -8.90 -0.98
C LEU A 128 8.90 -8.39 0.34
N GLU A 129 7.74 -7.74 0.28
CA GLU A 129 6.99 -7.27 1.44
C GLU A 129 5.87 -8.29 1.73
N ILE A 130 6.00 -9.04 2.82
CA ILE A 130 4.99 -9.99 3.30
C ILE A 130 4.34 -9.38 4.53
N TYR A 131 3.03 -9.18 4.48
CA TYR A 131 2.34 -8.54 5.59
C TYR A 131 0.91 -9.01 5.79
N TYR A 132 0.43 -8.70 6.97
CA TYR A 132 -0.91 -8.96 7.40
C TYR A 132 -1.64 -7.63 7.62
N ASP A 133 -2.83 -7.49 7.04
CA ASP A 133 -3.77 -6.45 7.49
C ASP A 133 -4.41 -6.98 8.76
N LEU A 134 -4.03 -6.39 9.89
CA LEU A 134 -4.48 -6.76 11.23
C LEU A 134 -5.97 -6.53 11.44
N ARG A 135 -6.63 -5.80 10.53
CA ARG A 135 -8.08 -5.68 10.57
C ARG A 135 -8.75 -6.89 9.99
N ARG A 136 -9.89 -7.19 10.57
CA ARG A 136 -10.89 -8.04 9.95
C ARG A 136 -11.63 -7.21 8.91
N ILE A 137 -11.71 -7.64 7.66
CA ILE A 137 -12.60 -7.05 6.66
C ILE A 137 -13.94 -7.79 6.76
N LYS A 138 -15.05 -7.06 6.94
CA LYS A 138 -16.39 -7.67 6.92
C LYS A 138 -16.78 -7.97 5.47
N SER A 139 -16.81 -9.25 5.10
CA SER A 139 -17.31 -9.72 3.80
C SER A 139 -18.48 -10.65 4.04
N GLU A 140 -19.63 -10.35 3.44
CA GLU A 140 -20.85 -11.18 3.55
C GLU A 140 -21.25 -11.41 5.02
N GLY A 141 -21.13 -10.37 5.87
CA GLY A 141 -21.47 -10.44 7.29
C GLY A 141 -20.39 -11.05 8.19
N VAL A 142 -19.36 -11.69 7.63
CA VAL A 142 -18.30 -12.37 8.37
C VAL A 142 -17.01 -11.56 8.33
N TRP A 143 -16.39 -11.41 9.50
CA TRP A 143 -15.05 -10.85 9.66
C TRP A 143 -13.99 -11.79 9.09
N GLN A 144 -13.22 -11.32 8.10
CA GLN A 144 -12.19 -12.10 7.43
C GLN A 144 -10.82 -11.46 7.59
N ASN A 145 -9.84 -12.31 7.90
CA ASN A 145 -8.43 -11.99 7.97
C ASN A 145 -7.84 -11.93 6.55
N THR A 146 -7.05 -10.90 6.24
CA THR A 146 -6.46 -10.74 4.89
C THR A 146 -4.94 -10.79 4.96
N ASN A 147 -4.37 -11.88 4.43
CA ASN A 147 -2.93 -11.97 4.17
C ASN A 147 -2.62 -11.24 2.87
N CYS A 148 -1.57 -10.42 2.86
CA CYS A 148 -1.14 -9.67 1.70
C CYS A 148 0.31 -10.01 1.34
N LEU A 149 0.54 -10.20 0.05
CA LEU A 149 1.87 -10.42 -0.51
C LEU A 149 2.12 -9.34 -1.56
N ARG A 150 3.23 -8.59 -1.41
CA ARG A 150 3.62 -7.55 -2.34
C ARG A 150 5.08 -7.71 -2.72
N THR A 151 5.36 -7.59 -4.01
CA THR A 151 6.71 -7.57 -4.57
C THR A 151 6.99 -6.19 -5.14
N CYS A 152 8.12 -5.58 -4.76
CA CYS A 152 8.55 -4.29 -5.28
C CYS A 152 9.95 -4.41 -5.88
N LEU A 153 10.09 -3.99 -7.14
CA LEU A 153 11.38 -3.71 -7.76
C LEU A 153 11.75 -2.28 -7.41
N THR A 154 12.94 -2.07 -6.85
CA THR A 154 13.49 -0.78 -6.40
C THR A 154 14.81 -0.49 -7.05
#